data_AF-A0A1I7TLV8-F1
#
_entry.id   AF-A0A1I7TLV8-F1
#
_cell.length_a   1.000
_cell.length_b   1.000
_cell.length_c   1.000
_cell.angle_alpha   90.00
_cell.angle_beta   90.00
_cell.angle_gamma   90.00
#
_symmetry.space_group_name_H-M   'P 1'
#
loop_
_entity.id
_entity.type
_entity.pdbx_description
1 polymer ?
#
loop_
_entity_poly.entity_id
_entity_poly.type
_entity_poly.pdbx_seq_one_letter_code
_entity_poly.pdbx_strand_id
1 'polypeptide(L)'
;MSNGVVSKRRSTRERQLPHRFHNENEFEIKMVPKTKDFQEKELLLEIEKIKSGNVKLMKKNDGMKKENGKLKIKRDCNRRNGEILDQFLGGMRRKLKDMNTVCFPKIQRKIEDSKENHEMELDKLEKFKEYKEEQELLNPTKTDMDKRNLIEDLKRCPNCKKYFNSHINTPLILGCGHNLCRKCALRDFNVDGETECQECGVVEKSDEVEYAGSHPICWAVLSIM
;
A
#
# COMPACT_ATOMS: atom_id res chain seq x y z
N MET A 1 -15.22 -26.76 28.94
CA MET A 1 -16.25 -26.96 29.97
C MET A 1 -16.81 -25.59 30.32
N SER A 2 -17.99 -25.27 29.83
CA SER A 2 -18.66 -23.98 30.09
C SER A 2 -20.12 -24.25 30.38
N ASN A 3 -20.46 -24.19 31.67
CA ASN A 3 -21.79 -24.43 32.21
C ASN A 3 -22.69 -23.23 31.91
N GLY A 4 -23.58 -23.37 30.93
CA GLY A 4 -24.64 -22.41 30.65
C GLY A 4 -25.79 -22.55 31.66
N VAL A 5 -25.91 -21.56 32.55
CA VAL A 5 -26.96 -21.45 33.57
C VAL A 5 -28.31 -21.23 32.90
N VAL A 6 -29.23 -22.20 33.05
CA VAL A 6 -30.61 -22.11 32.56
C VAL A 6 -31.45 -21.28 33.54
N SER A 7 -31.74 -20.03 33.16
CA SER A 7 -32.66 -19.14 33.89
C SER A 7 -34.10 -19.67 33.82
N LYS A 8 -34.58 -20.28 34.92
CA LYS A 8 -35.99 -20.64 35.13
C LYS A 8 -36.86 -19.38 35.26
N ARG A 9 -37.65 -19.06 34.23
CA ARG A 9 -38.72 -18.05 34.33
C ARG A 9 -39.87 -18.61 35.16
N ARG A 10 -40.09 -18.06 36.37
CA ARG A 10 -41.29 -18.30 37.19
C ARG A 10 -42.49 -17.59 36.55
N SER A 11 -43.50 -18.37 36.16
CA SER A 11 -44.78 -17.85 35.70
C SER A 11 -45.70 -17.64 36.91
N THR A 12 -45.75 -16.42 37.43
CA THR A 12 -46.73 -15.98 38.43
C THR A 12 -47.89 -15.29 37.71
N ARG A 13 -48.87 -16.07 37.27
CA ARG A 13 -50.18 -15.51 36.91
C ARG A 13 -51.24 -16.49 37.38
N GLU A 14 -51.60 -16.37 38.66
CA GLU A 14 -52.84 -16.92 39.19
C GLU A 14 -53.98 -16.41 38.33
N ARG A 15 -54.62 -17.33 37.60
CA ARG A 15 -55.88 -17.06 36.92
C ARG A 15 -56.96 -16.99 38.00
N GLN A 16 -57.36 -15.78 38.37
CA GLN A 16 -58.61 -15.57 39.10
C GLN A 16 -59.75 -16.14 38.24
N LEU A 17 -60.42 -17.17 38.75
CA LEU A 17 -61.63 -17.72 38.15
C LEU A 17 -62.75 -16.67 38.27
N PRO A 18 -63.55 -16.42 37.22
CA PRO A 18 -64.65 -15.47 37.31
C PRO A 18 -65.67 -15.95 38.35
N HIS A 19 -66.06 -15.05 39.24
CA HIS A 19 -67.18 -15.24 40.17
C HIS A 19 -68.43 -15.59 39.36
N ARG A 20 -68.96 -16.81 39.56
CA ARG A 20 -70.29 -17.18 39.07
C ARG A 20 -71.32 -16.37 39.86
N PHE A 21 -71.94 -15.40 39.20
CA PHE A 21 -73.18 -14.82 39.68
C PHE A 21 -74.28 -15.88 39.59
N HIS A 22 -74.71 -16.41 40.74
CA HIS A 22 -75.98 -17.09 40.87
C HIS A 22 -77.08 -16.03 40.84
N ASN A 23 -77.62 -15.77 39.64
CA ASN A 23 -78.91 -15.10 39.53
C ASN A 23 -79.99 -16.17 39.69
N GLU A 24 -80.55 -16.24 40.89
CA GLU A 24 -81.83 -16.87 41.17
C GLU A 24 -82.94 -16.00 40.55
N ASN A 25 -83.08 -16.09 39.23
CA ASN A 25 -84.26 -15.58 38.54
C ASN A 25 -85.21 -16.76 38.32
N GLU A 26 -86.05 -17.01 39.32
CA GLU A 26 -87.28 -17.81 39.23
C GLU A 26 -88.26 -17.07 38.31
N PHE A 27 -88.07 -17.18 37.00
CA PHE A 27 -89.15 -16.91 36.06
C PHE A 27 -90.01 -18.16 35.97
N GLU A 28 -91.22 -18.11 36.54
CA GLU A 28 -92.31 -19.01 36.21
C GLU A 28 -92.55 -18.99 34.70
N ILE A 29 -91.97 -19.96 34.00
CA ILE A 29 -92.27 -20.23 32.59
C ILE A 29 -93.67 -20.85 32.57
N LYS A 30 -94.68 -20.03 32.29
CA LYS A 30 -96.01 -20.50 31.88
C LYS A 30 -95.83 -21.36 30.64
N MET A 31 -95.78 -22.69 30.83
CA MET A 31 -95.72 -23.65 29.73
C MET A 31 -97.06 -23.62 29.01
N VAL A 32 -97.15 -22.83 27.95
CA VAL A 32 -98.18 -22.99 26.95
C VAL A 32 -97.93 -24.35 26.28
N PRO A 33 -98.89 -25.30 26.30
CA PRO A 33 -98.71 -26.58 25.64
C PRO A 33 -98.64 -26.35 24.13
N LYS A 34 -97.41 -26.19 23.61
CA LYS A 34 -97.15 -26.27 22.18
C LYS A 34 -97.63 -27.65 21.73
N THR A 35 -98.51 -27.68 20.74
CA THR A 35 -98.92 -28.93 20.11
C THR A 35 -97.67 -29.67 19.61
N LYS A 36 -97.65 -31.01 19.73
CA LYS A 36 -96.48 -31.84 19.37
C LYS A 36 -95.92 -31.48 17.99
N ASP A 37 -96.79 -31.18 17.04
CA ASP A 37 -96.45 -30.82 15.66
C ASP A 37 -95.62 -29.53 15.55
N PHE A 38 -95.80 -28.57 16.45
CA PHE A 38 -95.02 -27.33 16.45
C PHE A 38 -93.59 -27.57 16.97
N GLN A 39 -93.45 -28.39 18.02
CA GLN A 39 -92.15 -28.76 18.58
C GLN A 39 -91.33 -29.58 17.57
N GLU A 40 -91.96 -30.48 16.82
CA GLU A 40 -91.31 -31.29 15.80
C GLU A 40 -90.75 -30.43 14.65
N LYS A 41 -91.51 -29.45 14.16
CA LYS A 41 -91.04 -28.52 13.11
C LYS A 41 -89.87 -27.66 13.57
N GLU A 42 -89.90 -27.18 14.82
CA GLU A 42 -88.81 -26.39 15.42
C GLU A 42 -87.52 -27.21 15.53
N LEU A 43 -87.62 -28.47 15.96
CA LEU A 43 -86.50 -29.42 16.03
C LEU A 43 -85.92 -29.74 14.64
N LEU A 44 -86.77 -29.95 13.63
CA LEU A 44 -86.30 -30.21 12.26
C LEU A 44 -85.49 -29.02 11.69
N LEU A 45 -85.95 -27.79 11.91
CA LEU A 45 -85.22 -26.57 11.52
C LEU A 45 -83.87 -26.45 12.24
N GLU A 46 -83.83 -26.82 13.52
CA GLU A 46 -82.58 -26.81 14.28
C GLU A 46 -81.59 -27.88 13.79
N ILE A 47 -82.07 -29.09 13.47
CA ILE A 47 -81.27 -30.16 12.87
C ILE A 47 -80.68 -29.70 11.52
N GLU A 48 -81.45 -29.04 10.67
CA GLU A 48 -80.95 -28.49 9.40
C GLU A 48 -79.89 -27.41 9.61
N LYS A 49 -80.12 -26.49 10.56
CA LYS A 49 -79.12 -25.47 10.94
C LYS A 49 -77.82 -26.13 11.40
N ILE A 50 -77.89 -27.12 12.28
CA ILE A 50 -76.72 -27.87 12.77
C ILE A 50 -76.01 -28.59 11.62
N LYS A 51 -76.74 -29.28 10.73
CA LYS A 51 -76.17 -29.94 9.56
C LYS A 51 -75.44 -28.94 8.65
N SER A 52 -76.06 -27.79 8.37
CA SER A 52 -75.43 -26.74 7.55
C SER A 52 -74.16 -26.16 8.22
N GLY A 53 -74.19 -25.99 9.54
CA GLY A 53 -73.04 -25.56 10.35
C GLY A 53 -71.89 -26.57 10.29
N ASN A 54 -72.19 -27.86 10.43
CA ASN A 54 -71.21 -28.94 10.35
C ASN A 54 -70.54 -28.99 8.96
N VAL A 55 -71.29 -28.81 7.88
CA VAL A 55 -70.70 -28.74 6.52
C VAL A 55 -69.72 -27.57 6.40
N LYS A 56 -70.05 -26.39 6.95
CA LYS A 56 -69.14 -25.23 6.96
C LYS A 56 -67.88 -25.50 7.78
N LEU A 57 -68.00 -26.13 8.95
CA LEU A 57 -66.87 -26.50 9.80
C LEU A 57 -65.96 -27.53 9.13
N MET A 58 -66.53 -28.55 8.48
CA MET A 58 -65.76 -29.55 7.73
C MET A 58 -64.95 -28.90 6.60
N LYS A 59 -65.56 -28.03 5.80
CA LYS A 59 -64.85 -27.26 4.76
C LYS A 59 -63.71 -26.43 5.34
N LYS A 60 -63.92 -25.78 6.50
CA LYS A 60 -62.88 -25.01 7.19
C LYS A 60 -61.74 -25.90 7.69
N ASN A 61 -62.05 -27.04 8.28
CA ASN A 61 -61.06 -28.02 8.75
C ASN A 61 -60.21 -28.56 7.59
N ASP A 62 -60.82 -28.85 6.45
CA ASP A 62 -60.09 -29.28 5.25
C ASP A 62 -59.20 -28.17 4.70
N GLY A 63 -59.67 -26.92 4.75
CA GLY A 63 -58.85 -25.74 4.44
C GLY A 63 -57.61 -25.64 5.33
N MET A 64 -57.78 -25.73 6.65
CA MET A 64 -56.66 -25.69 7.61
C MET A 64 -55.70 -26.87 7.43
N LYS A 65 -56.20 -28.08 7.13
CA LYS A 65 -55.34 -29.24 6.82
C LYS A 65 -54.46 -28.97 5.60
N LYS A 66 -55.04 -28.40 4.53
CA LYS A 66 -54.29 -28.02 3.32
C LYS A 66 -53.24 -26.95 3.61
N GLU A 67 -53.57 -25.92 4.38
CA GLU A 67 -52.62 -24.87 4.77
C GLU A 67 -51.49 -25.40 5.64
N ASN A 68 -51.79 -26.25 6.63
CA ASN A 68 -50.77 -26.91 7.45
C ASN A 68 -49.84 -27.80 6.62
N GLY A 69 -50.38 -28.48 5.60
CA GLY A 69 -49.58 -29.22 4.62
C GLY A 69 -48.59 -28.31 3.88
N LYS A 70 -49.04 -27.16 3.38
CA LYS A 70 -48.18 -26.17 2.71
C LYS A 70 -47.09 -25.63 3.65
N LEU A 71 -47.44 -25.32 4.89
CA LEU A 71 -46.48 -24.83 5.90
C LEU A 71 -45.43 -25.88 6.25
N LYS A 72 -45.81 -27.15 6.33
CA LYS A 72 -44.87 -28.25 6.55
C LYS A 72 -43.86 -28.36 5.41
N ILE A 73 -44.33 -28.36 4.16
CA ILE A 73 -43.44 -28.38 2.97
C ILE A 73 -42.49 -27.19 2.98
N LYS A 74 -42.99 -25.98 3.28
CA LYS A 74 -42.14 -24.78 3.36
C LYS A 74 -41.08 -24.89 4.45
N ARG A 75 -41.42 -25.44 5.61
CA ARG A 75 -40.49 -25.68 6.72
C ARG A 75 -39.40 -26.69 6.34
N ASP A 76 -39.77 -27.79 5.69
CA ASP A 76 -38.83 -28.81 5.25
C ASP A 76 -37.91 -28.31 4.12
N CYS A 77 -38.40 -27.43 3.25
CA CYS A 77 -37.59 -26.72 2.25
C CYS A 77 -36.57 -25.80 2.93
N ASN A 78 -37.02 -24.97 3.88
CA ASN A 78 -36.13 -24.07 4.62
C ASN A 78 -35.07 -24.84 5.43
N ARG A 79 -35.43 -25.99 6.02
CA ARG A 79 -34.49 -26.84 6.75
C ARG A 79 -33.37 -27.34 5.83
N ARG A 80 -33.73 -27.90 4.66
CA ARG A 80 -32.75 -28.36 3.66
C ARG A 80 -31.85 -27.23 3.16
N ASN A 81 -32.41 -26.05 2.91
CA ASN A 81 -31.61 -24.89 2.53
C ASN A 81 -30.62 -24.49 3.63
N GLY A 82 -31.02 -24.56 4.91
CA GLY A 82 -30.13 -24.36 6.05
C GLY A 82 -28.98 -25.37 6.08
N GLU A 83 -29.29 -26.66 5.90
CA GLU A 83 -28.29 -27.74 5.84
C GLU A 83 -27.27 -27.52 4.70
N ILE A 84 -27.72 -27.06 3.52
CA ILE A 84 -26.85 -26.74 2.38
C ILE A 84 -25.92 -25.56 2.72
N LEU A 85 -26.44 -24.50 3.33
CA LEU A 85 -25.65 -23.35 3.75
C LEU A 85 -24.60 -23.74 4.80
N ASP A 86 -24.98 -24.56 5.78
CA ASP A 86 -24.06 -25.05 6.81
C ASP A 86 -22.92 -25.89 6.21
N GLN A 87 -23.21 -26.75 5.23
CA GLN A 87 -22.19 -27.50 4.51
C GLN A 87 -21.23 -26.58 3.75
N PHE A 88 -21.76 -25.57 3.05
CA PHE A 88 -20.95 -24.60 2.32
C PHE A 88 -20.03 -23.79 3.25
N LEU A 89 -20.59 -23.25 4.34
CA LEU A 89 -19.85 -22.53 5.36
C LEU A 89 -18.78 -23.42 6.02
N GLY A 90 -19.10 -24.69 6.29
CA GLY A 90 -18.13 -25.66 6.82
C GLY A 90 -16.96 -25.91 5.86
N GLY A 91 -17.23 -25.99 4.55
CA GLY A 91 -16.20 -26.07 3.51
C GLY A 91 -15.28 -24.87 3.50
N MET A 92 -15.82 -23.65 3.56
CA MET A 92 -15.02 -22.42 3.59
C MET A 92 -14.16 -22.32 4.86
N ARG A 93 -14.71 -22.67 6.05
CA ARG A 93 -13.94 -22.66 7.29
C ARG A 93 -12.75 -23.62 7.25
N ARG A 94 -12.91 -24.81 6.66
CA ARG A 94 -11.79 -25.76 6.48
C ARG A 94 -10.70 -25.16 5.59
N LYS A 95 -11.06 -24.62 4.42
CA LYS A 95 -10.10 -23.96 3.52
C LYS A 95 -9.34 -22.82 4.19
N LEU A 96 -10.05 -21.96 4.95
CA LEU A 96 -9.43 -20.88 5.72
C LEU A 96 -8.47 -21.41 6.77
N LYS A 97 -8.85 -22.49 7.48
CA LYS A 97 -7.99 -23.14 8.46
C LYS A 97 -6.72 -23.68 7.80
N ASP A 98 -6.83 -24.36 6.66
CA ASP A 98 -5.69 -24.93 5.92
C ASP A 98 -4.76 -23.84 5.38
N MET A 99 -5.30 -22.71 4.90
CA MET A 99 -4.48 -21.57 4.51
C MET A 99 -3.67 -21.03 5.70
N ASN A 100 -4.33 -20.83 6.85
CA ASN A 100 -3.69 -20.33 8.07
C ASN A 100 -2.65 -21.28 8.65
N THR A 101 -2.88 -22.59 8.62
CA THR A 101 -1.95 -23.57 9.21
C THR A 101 -0.83 -24.00 8.27
N VAL A 102 -1.07 -24.03 6.97
CA VAL A 102 -0.10 -24.59 6.00
C VAL A 102 0.58 -23.52 5.17
N CYS A 103 -0.17 -22.54 4.65
CA CYS A 103 0.36 -21.59 3.68
C CYS A 103 1.12 -20.45 4.36
N PHE A 104 0.52 -19.83 5.36
CA PHE A 104 1.13 -18.69 6.06
C PHE A 104 2.49 -19.01 6.70
N PRO A 105 2.67 -20.13 7.43
CA PRO A 105 3.98 -20.44 8.02
C PRO A 105 5.07 -20.76 6.98
N LYS A 106 4.69 -21.26 5.79
CA LYS A 106 5.64 -21.49 4.70
C LYS A 106 6.09 -20.18 4.07
N ILE A 107 5.16 -19.25 3.87
CA ILE A 107 5.47 -17.92 3.35
C ILE A 107 6.34 -17.17 4.37
N GLN A 108 5.98 -17.24 5.65
CA GLN A 108 6.74 -16.59 6.72
C GLN A 108 8.19 -17.09 6.77
N ARG A 109 8.42 -18.41 6.73
CA ARG A 109 9.78 -18.97 6.65
C ARG A 109 10.55 -18.47 5.44
N LYS A 110 9.94 -18.44 4.26
CA LYS A 110 10.60 -17.91 3.05
C LYS A 110 11.01 -16.44 3.18
N ILE A 111 10.20 -15.63 3.88
CA ILE A 111 10.53 -14.23 4.14
C ILE A 111 11.71 -14.14 5.12
N GLU A 112 11.70 -14.95 6.18
CA GLU A 112 12.79 -15.02 7.17
C GLU A 112 14.11 -15.46 6.50
N ASP A 113 14.10 -16.55 5.72
CA ASP A 113 15.27 -17.03 4.97
C ASP A 113 15.79 -15.96 3.99
N SER A 114 14.89 -15.24 3.32
CA SER A 114 15.28 -14.15 2.40
C SER A 114 15.89 -12.96 3.14
N LYS A 115 15.44 -12.67 4.36
CA LYS A 115 15.97 -11.59 5.20
C LYS A 115 17.40 -11.91 5.64
N GLU A 116 17.63 -13.13 6.12
CA GLU A 116 18.96 -13.60 6.54
C GLU A 116 19.96 -13.55 5.37
N ASN A 117 19.54 -13.98 4.18
CA ASN A 117 20.39 -13.85 2.98
C ASN A 117 20.73 -12.41 2.64
N HIS A 118 19.77 -11.48 2.78
CA HIS A 118 20.04 -10.06 2.49
C HIS A 118 20.99 -9.43 3.52
N GLU A 119 20.85 -9.80 4.80
CA GLU A 119 21.76 -9.36 5.86
C GLU A 119 23.20 -9.84 5.60
N MET A 120 23.39 -11.09 5.18
CA MET A 120 24.71 -11.59 4.79
C MET A 120 25.31 -10.84 3.60
N GLU A 121 24.50 -10.48 2.60
CA GLU A 121 24.99 -9.70 1.45
C GLU A 121 25.36 -8.26 1.83
N LEU A 122 24.65 -7.66 2.78
CA LEU A 122 25.00 -6.35 3.32
C LEU A 122 26.35 -6.38 4.07
N ASP A 123 26.59 -7.40 4.91
CA ASP A 123 27.87 -7.61 5.59
C ASP A 123 29.03 -7.80 4.60
N LYS A 124 28.81 -8.55 3.51
CA LYS A 124 29.82 -8.70 2.43
C LYS A 124 30.12 -7.37 1.75
N LEU A 125 29.11 -6.56 1.46
CA LEU A 125 29.27 -5.25 0.83
C LEU A 125 30.01 -4.27 1.73
N GLU A 126 29.77 -4.31 3.04
CA GLU A 126 30.48 -3.48 4.02
C GLU A 126 31.97 -3.82 4.05
N LYS A 127 32.32 -5.11 4.17
CA LYS A 127 33.71 -5.58 4.09
C LYS A 127 34.39 -5.21 2.78
N PHE A 128 33.66 -5.25 1.67
CA PHE A 128 34.20 -4.86 0.37
C PHE A 128 34.50 -3.35 0.28
N LYS A 129 33.68 -2.51 0.93
CA LYS A 129 33.94 -1.06 0.99
C LYS A 129 35.19 -0.76 1.81
N GLU A 130 35.33 -1.38 2.99
CA GLU A 130 36.52 -1.24 3.84
C GLU A 130 37.80 -1.61 3.06
N TYR A 131 37.79 -2.76 2.38
CA TYR A 131 38.91 -3.19 1.55
C TYR A 131 39.23 -2.19 0.42
N LYS A 132 38.22 -1.58 -0.19
CA LYS A 132 38.42 -0.59 -1.27
C LYS A 132 39.03 0.70 -0.72
N GLU A 133 38.57 1.17 0.43
CA GLU A 133 39.13 2.35 1.11
C GLU A 133 40.60 2.13 1.49
N GLU A 134 40.95 0.94 1.99
CA GLU A 134 42.35 0.55 2.26
C GLU A 134 43.21 0.57 0.99
N GLN A 135 42.68 0.08 -0.15
CA GLN A 135 43.40 0.12 -1.42
C GLN A 135 43.61 1.54 -1.97
N GLU A 136 42.67 2.46 -1.73
CA GLU A 136 42.79 3.86 -2.14
C GLU A 136 43.86 4.59 -1.31
N LEU A 137 43.99 4.28 -0.01
CA LEU A 137 45.05 4.83 0.85
C LEU A 137 46.46 4.36 0.45
N LEU A 138 46.58 3.15 -0.11
CA LEU A 138 47.86 2.58 -0.55
C LEU A 138 48.31 3.04 -1.95
N ASN A 139 47.46 3.74 -2.71
CA ASN A 139 47.76 4.22 -4.05
C ASN A 139 47.71 5.76 -4.16
N PRO A 140 48.76 6.49 -3.73
CA PRO A 140 48.84 7.96 -3.87
C PRO A 140 49.00 8.46 -5.32
N THR A 141 48.86 7.60 -6.34
CA THR A 141 49.38 7.85 -7.68
C THR A 141 48.51 8.72 -8.57
N LYS A 142 47.22 8.92 -8.29
CA LYS A 142 46.36 9.76 -9.14
C LYS A 142 46.49 11.25 -8.83
N THR A 143 46.55 11.63 -7.56
CA THR A 143 46.66 13.04 -7.14
C THR A 143 48.03 13.65 -7.42
N ASP A 144 49.09 12.84 -7.45
CA ASP A 144 50.45 13.31 -7.79
C ASP A 144 50.69 13.40 -9.30
N MET A 145 50.03 12.57 -10.12
CA MET A 145 50.13 12.64 -11.58
C MET A 145 49.48 13.93 -12.11
N ASP A 146 48.32 14.32 -11.58
CA ASP A 146 47.62 15.54 -11.99
C ASP A 146 48.41 16.81 -11.67
N LYS A 147 49.09 16.84 -10.51
CA LYS A 147 49.96 17.97 -10.14
C LYS A 147 51.21 18.06 -11.03
N ARG A 148 51.82 16.93 -11.40
CA ARG A 148 52.96 16.92 -12.33
C ARG A 148 52.56 17.38 -13.73
N ASN A 149 51.39 16.96 -14.21
CA ASN A 149 50.87 17.40 -15.50
C ASN A 149 50.58 18.90 -15.49
N LEU A 150 50.01 19.44 -14.39
CA LEU A 150 49.76 20.87 -14.23
C LEU A 150 51.07 21.69 -14.30
N ILE A 151 52.14 21.21 -13.66
CA ILE A 151 53.46 21.85 -13.70
C ILE A 151 54.09 21.77 -15.10
N GLU A 152 53.92 20.66 -15.81
CA GLU A 152 54.43 20.51 -17.19
C GLU A 152 53.71 21.43 -18.19
N ASP A 153 52.41 21.66 -18.01
CA ASP A 153 51.64 22.55 -18.88
C ASP A 153 52.07 24.02 -18.74
N LEU A 154 52.49 24.45 -17.56
CA LEU A 154 53.05 25.80 -17.33
C LEU A 154 54.34 26.07 -18.10
N LYS A 155 55.05 25.02 -18.56
CA LYS A 155 56.30 25.18 -19.34
C LYS A 155 56.06 25.38 -20.83
N ARG A 156 54.79 25.35 -21.27
CA ARG A 156 54.41 25.41 -22.68
C ARG A 156 53.57 26.64 -22.97
N CYS A 157 53.75 27.21 -24.15
CA CYS A 157 52.89 28.28 -24.64
C CYS A 157 51.46 27.73 -24.84
N PRO A 158 50.42 28.35 -24.27
CA PRO A 158 49.05 27.84 -24.36
C PRO A 158 48.51 27.83 -25.79
N ASN A 159 48.97 28.76 -26.65
CA ASN A 159 48.54 28.87 -28.06
C ASN A 159 49.22 27.82 -28.96
N CYS A 160 50.56 27.73 -28.95
CA CYS A 160 51.27 26.77 -29.84
C CYS A 160 51.65 25.43 -29.19
N LYS A 161 51.39 25.25 -27.89
CA LYS A 161 51.76 24.09 -27.05
C LYS A 161 53.25 23.72 -27.07
N LYS A 162 54.12 24.62 -27.55
CA LYS A 162 55.58 24.43 -27.56
C LYS A 162 56.21 24.92 -26.26
N TYR A 163 57.26 24.25 -25.84
CA TYR A 163 58.05 24.63 -24.67
C TYR A 163 58.75 25.99 -24.85
N PHE A 164 58.87 26.72 -23.74
CA PHE A 164 59.54 28.01 -23.62
C PHE A 164 61.08 27.92 -23.58
N ASN A 165 61.67 26.99 -24.35
CA ASN A 165 63.08 26.59 -24.25
C ASN A 165 63.98 27.16 -25.36
N SER A 166 63.49 28.09 -26.17
CA SER A 166 64.26 28.65 -27.29
C SER A 166 64.03 30.15 -27.42
N HIS A 167 64.99 30.85 -28.03
CA HIS A 167 64.90 32.29 -28.29
C HIS A 167 63.69 32.69 -29.16
N ILE A 168 63.16 31.76 -29.95
CA ILE A 168 61.96 31.97 -30.78
C ILE A 168 60.69 31.76 -29.95
N ASN A 169 60.74 30.86 -28.97
CA ASN A 169 59.64 30.58 -28.05
C ASN A 169 59.88 31.22 -26.67
N THR A 170 60.52 32.39 -26.58
CA THR A 170 60.74 33.00 -25.28
C THR A 170 59.41 33.49 -24.70
N PRO A 171 59.12 33.24 -23.40
CA PRO A 171 57.87 33.65 -22.80
C PRO A 171 57.84 35.18 -22.67
N LEU A 172 56.69 35.75 -23.00
CA LEU A 172 56.29 37.11 -22.72
C LEU A 172 55.20 37.04 -21.66
N ILE A 173 55.31 37.89 -20.65
CA ILE A 173 54.27 38.03 -19.63
C ILE A 173 53.36 39.17 -20.08
N LEU A 174 52.07 38.88 -20.18
CA LEU A 174 51.03 39.90 -20.30
C LEU A 174 50.78 40.53 -18.92
N GLY A 175 50.32 41.77 -18.86
CA GLY A 175 49.93 42.46 -17.62
C GLY A 175 48.88 41.70 -16.79
N CYS A 176 48.06 40.86 -17.44
CA CYS A 176 47.16 39.92 -16.77
C CYS A 176 47.86 38.73 -16.07
N GLY A 177 49.18 38.58 -16.22
CA GLY A 177 50.01 37.54 -15.60
C GLY A 177 50.15 36.22 -16.38
N HIS A 178 49.50 36.08 -17.54
CA HIS A 178 49.61 34.89 -18.38
C HIS A 178 50.81 34.95 -19.32
N ASN A 179 51.32 33.78 -19.73
CA ASN A 179 52.53 33.65 -20.55
C ASN A 179 52.21 33.22 -21.98
N LEU A 180 52.73 33.94 -22.97
CA LEU A 180 52.68 33.56 -24.39
C LEU A 180 54.08 33.56 -24.99
N CYS A 181 54.32 32.75 -26.02
CA CYS A 181 55.62 32.83 -26.70
C CYS A 181 55.64 34.04 -27.64
N ARG A 182 56.82 34.66 -27.79
CA ARG A 182 57.01 35.83 -28.67
C ARG A 182 56.40 35.66 -30.06
N LYS A 183 56.53 34.47 -30.67
CA LYS A 183 55.96 34.19 -31.99
C LYS A 183 54.42 34.17 -31.98
N CYS A 184 53.80 33.65 -30.94
CA CYS A 184 52.33 33.62 -30.80
C CYS A 184 51.81 35.04 -30.55
N ALA A 185 52.42 35.76 -29.63
CA ALA A 185 52.10 37.15 -29.40
C ALA A 185 52.20 37.95 -30.72
N LEU A 186 53.36 37.91 -31.40
CA LEU A 186 53.59 38.66 -32.66
C LEU A 186 52.67 38.25 -33.83
N ARG A 187 52.16 37.02 -33.84
CA ARG A 187 51.22 36.57 -34.86
C ARG A 187 49.83 37.14 -34.61
N ASP A 188 49.40 37.18 -33.36
CA ASP A 188 48.11 37.70 -32.95
C ASP A 188 48.12 39.26 -32.92
N PHE A 189 49.31 39.89 -32.89
CA PHE A 189 49.55 41.35 -32.91
C PHE A 189 49.37 42.08 -34.25
N ASN A 190 49.18 41.39 -35.38
CA ASN A 190 49.19 42.03 -36.71
C ASN A 190 47.82 42.60 -37.15
N VAL A 191 46.89 42.78 -36.22
CA VAL A 191 45.65 43.52 -36.43
C VAL A 191 45.60 44.57 -35.33
N ASP A 192 46.04 45.79 -35.66
CA ASP A 192 45.83 47.01 -34.87
C ASP A 192 46.62 47.23 -33.56
N GLY A 193 47.72 46.50 -33.31
CA GLY A 193 48.67 46.85 -32.23
C GLY A 193 48.23 46.50 -30.81
N GLU A 194 47.24 45.63 -30.67
CA GLU A 194 46.69 45.15 -29.41
C GLU A 194 46.95 43.64 -29.22
N THR A 195 47.17 43.19 -27.98
CA THR A 195 47.33 41.78 -27.59
C THR A 195 46.13 41.35 -26.78
N GLU A 196 45.42 40.32 -27.19
CA GLU A 196 44.41 39.68 -26.36
C GLU A 196 44.97 38.43 -25.68
N CYS A 197 44.83 38.34 -24.36
CA CYS A 197 45.12 37.12 -23.64
C CYS A 197 44.05 36.06 -23.95
N GLN A 198 44.42 34.96 -24.60
CA GLN A 198 43.47 33.87 -24.91
C GLN A 198 42.92 33.13 -23.68
N GLU A 199 43.55 33.28 -22.52
CA GLU A 199 43.09 32.62 -21.28
C GLU A 199 42.05 33.45 -20.51
N CYS A 200 42.11 34.78 -20.59
CA CYS A 200 41.20 35.66 -19.83
C CYS A 200 40.53 36.79 -20.64
N GLY A 201 40.84 36.96 -21.92
CA GLY A 201 40.26 37.96 -22.82
C GLY A 201 40.71 39.40 -22.55
N VAL A 202 41.74 39.62 -21.74
CA VAL A 202 42.27 40.97 -21.45
C VAL A 202 43.07 41.46 -22.66
N VAL A 203 42.74 42.66 -23.13
CA VAL A 203 43.39 43.31 -24.27
C VAL A 203 44.39 44.36 -23.76
N GLU A 204 45.64 44.26 -24.19
CA GLU A 204 46.75 45.14 -23.78
C GLU A 204 47.46 45.73 -24.99
N LYS A 205 47.89 46.99 -24.91
CA LYS A 205 48.65 47.64 -25.98
C LYS A 205 50.04 47.02 -26.09
N SER A 206 50.55 46.85 -27.31
CA SER A 206 51.83 46.19 -27.59
C SER A 206 53.03 46.75 -26.82
N ASP A 207 52.96 48.02 -26.42
CA ASP A 207 54.06 48.75 -25.79
C ASP A 207 54.17 48.47 -24.28
N GLU A 208 53.19 47.79 -23.69
CA GLU A 208 53.12 47.43 -22.27
C GLU A 208 53.52 45.97 -22.00
N VAL A 209 53.85 45.19 -23.04
CA VAL A 209 54.25 43.78 -22.89
C VAL A 209 55.73 43.68 -22.52
N GLU A 210 56.01 43.27 -21.29
CA GLU A 210 57.36 43.11 -20.79
C GLU A 210 57.95 41.73 -21.11
N TYR A 211 59.26 41.71 -21.38
CA TYR A 211 60.00 40.46 -21.50
C TYR A 211 60.04 39.77 -20.14
N ALA A 212 59.86 38.45 -20.11
CA ALA A 212 59.93 37.67 -18.87
C ALA A 212 61.27 37.84 -18.11
N GLY A 213 62.33 38.29 -18.79
CA GLY A 213 63.62 38.62 -18.17
C GLY A 213 63.68 39.97 -17.43
N SER A 214 62.65 40.83 -17.57
CA SER A 214 62.56 42.16 -16.93
C SER A 214 61.87 42.11 -15.57
N HIS A 215 60.96 41.16 -15.37
CA HIS A 215 60.25 40.95 -14.11
C HIS A 215 61.05 40.02 -13.19
N PRO A 216 60.99 40.20 -11.86
CA PRO A 216 61.49 39.23 -10.91
C PRO A 216 60.54 38.03 -10.86
N ILE A 217 60.37 37.32 -11.99
CA ILE A 217 59.88 35.96 -11.96
C ILE A 217 60.88 35.21 -11.11
N CYS A 218 60.39 34.50 -10.10
CA CYS A 218 61.24 33.63 -9.30
C CYS A 218 62.04 32.76 -10.26
N TRP A 219 63.38 32.94 -10.27
CA TRP A 219 64.27 32.16 -11.13
C TRP A 219 64.02 30.67 -10.94
N ALA A 220 63.47 30.20 -9.81
CA ALA A 220 63.06 28.79 -9.64
C ALA A 220 62.03 28.28 -10.66
N VAL A 221 61.16 29.13 -11.22
CA VAL A 221 60.19 28.74 -12.26
C VAL A 221 60.86 28.64 -13.63
N LEU A 222 61.85 29.50 -13.90
CA LEU A 222 62.66 29.48 -15.13
C LEU A 222 63.86 28.51 -15.05
N SER A 223 64.31 28.13 -13.85
CA SER A 223 65.44 27.22 -13.62
C SER A 223 65.05 25.74 -13.69
N ILE A 224 63.76 25.47 -13.91
CA ILE A 224 63.24 24.13 -14.26
C ILE A 224 62.98 24.04 -15.79
N MET A 225 63.15 25.14 -16.55
CA MET A 225 63.18 25.16 -18.02
C MET A 225 64.58 24.84 -18.55
#